data_AF-A0A3A8GPH6-F1
#
_entry.id   AF-A0A3A8GPH6-F1
#
_cell.length_a   1.000
_cell.length_b   1.000
_cell.length_c   1.000
_cell.angle_alpha   90.00
_cell.angle_beta   90.00
_cell.angle_gamma   90.00
#
_symmetry.space_group_name_H-M   'P 1'
#
loop_
_entity.id
_entity.type
_entity.pdbx_description
1 polymer ?
#
loop_
_entity_poly.entity_id
_entity_poly.type
_entity_poly.pdbx_seq_one_letter_code
_entity_poly.pdbx_strand_id
1 'polypeptide(L)'
;MHPRRPDIEAALADLRTRVPGGKVVDHWSSEPPWPTPEQQRLRDAWRDSMAEALEVALTRQAFEPISIPEARSPPDWEFIVAHALSCHGGQVASFPQFSETRQRDGETFITLGADYDQLVIYRGPLELHGHVHLSGTVVVLGDLIVHGALMDGDPADSGLVVMGNERVRALSAGADHVVTGDLEVELLVPSGSDGSRAVGGEVRARLRLESSTVDEEARRWLEPLPSDKVLNDGWALCREVGSGRTKVRPPP
;
A
#
# COMPACT_ATOMS: atom_id res chain seq x y z
N MET A 1 -1.41 4.51 28.03
CA MET A 1 -0.18 4.88 27.32
C MET A 1 0.67 3.64 27.16
N HIS A 2 0.82 3.17 25.93
CA HIS A 2 1.58 1.98 25.60
C HIS A 2 3.08 2.16 25.96
N PRO A 3 3.78 1.14 26.52
CA PRO A 3 5.16 1.29 27.01
C PRO A 3 6.15 1.78 25.96
N ARG A 4 5.97 1.37 24.70
CA ARG A 4 6.84 1.74 23.57
C ARG A 4 6.53 3.09 22.94
N ARG A 5 5.51 3.80 23.43
CA ARG A 5 5.03 5.04 22.83
C ARG A 5 6.10 6.14 22.72
N PRO A 6 6.98 6.37 23.71
CA PRO A 6 8.07 7.34 23.57
C PRO A 6 9.03 7.00 22.42
N ASP A 7 9.37 5.72 22.23
CA ASP A 7 10.25 5.28 21.14
C ASP A 7 9.59 5.52 19.77
N ILE A 8 8.30 5.21 19.65
CA ILE A 8 7.52 5.42 18.42
C ILE A 8 7.41 6.92 18.10
N GLU A 9 7.17 7.76 19.11
CA GLU A 9 7.10 9.21 18.94
C GLU A 9 8.46 9.80 18.53
N ALA A 10 9.57 9.25 19.05
CA ALA A 10 10.91 9.61 18.59
C ALA A 10 11.16 9.17 17.14
N ALA A 11 10.77 7.95 16.77
CA ALA A 11 10.87 7.45 15.39
C ALA A 11 9.99 8.24 14.42
N LEU A 12 8.79 8.68 14.83
CA LEU A 12 7.93 9.58 14.06
C LEU A 12 8.60 10.93 13.82
N ALA A 13 9.16 11.54 14.86
CA ALA A 13 9.88 12.81 14.73
C ALA A 13 11.11 12.68 13.82
N ASP A 14 11.81 11.56 13.91
CA ASP A 14 12.95 11.23 13.06
C ASP A 14 12.53 11.00 11.59
N LEU A 15 11.46 10.24 11.33
CA LEU A 15 10.89 10.05 9.98
C LEU A 15 10.52 11.39 9.32
N ARG A 16 9.88 12.28 10.09
CA ARG A 16 9.50 13.62 9.62
C ARG A 16 10.70 14.53 9.33
N THR A 17 11.87 14.22 9.86
CA THR A 17 13.10 15.04 9.72
C THR A 17 14.15 14.43 8.78
N ARG A 18 14.12 13.11 8.54
CA ARG A 18 15.11 12.36 7.76
C ARG A 18 14.97 12.41 6.24
N VAL A 19 14.02 13.14 5.68
CA VAL A 19 13.75 13.11 4.23
C VAL A 19 14.21 14.41 3.53
N PRO A 20 15.51 14.60 3.23
CA PRO A 20 15.96 15.65 2.32
C PRO A 20 15.74 15.18 0.87
N GLY A 21 14.57 15.48 0.30
CA GLY A 21 14.31 15.34 -1.14
C GLY A 21 13.36 14.22 -1.57
N GLY A 22 12.93 13.34 -0.67
CA GLY A 22 11.76 12.49 -0.89
C GLY A 22 10.49 13.33 -0.80
N LYS A 23 9.79 13.46 -1.91
CA LYS A 23 8.51 14.17 -1.98
C LYS A 23 7.48 13.40 -1.14
N VAL A 24 7.28 13.81 0.12
CA VAL A 24 5.99 13.60 0.79
C VAL A 24 5.01 14.49 0.04
N VAL A 25 4.36 13.93 -0.98
CA VAL A 25 3.33 14.62 -1.75
C VAL A 25 2.02 14.40 -1.02
N ASP A 26 1.51 15.49 -0.44
CA ASP A 26 0.22 15.63 0.23
C ASP A 26 0.05 14.91 1.58
N HIS A 27 0.04 15.73 2.63
CA HIS A 27 -0.80 15.53 3.80
C HIS A 27 -2.07 16.36 3.58
N TRP A 28 -3.23 15.72 3.40
CA TRP A 28 -4.52 16.40 3.57
C TRP A 28 -5.42 15.62 4.52
N SER A 29 -5.38 16.03 5.77
CA SER A 29 -6.42 16.98 6.14
C SER A 29 -5.70 18.23 6.63
N SER A 30 -6.19 19.41 6.26
CA SER A 30 -5.88 20.62 7.03
C SER A 30 -5.97 20.23 8.50
N GLU A 31 -4.87 20.31 9.27
CA GLU A 31 -4.97 20.14 10.72
C GLU A 31 -6.15 21.01 11.15
N PRO A 32 -7.28 20.42 11.61
CA PRO A 32 -8.30 21.24 12.23
C PRO A 32 -7.55 21.94 13.36
N PRO A 33 -7.70 23.27 13.50
CA PRO A 33 -7.09 23.95 14.62
C PRO A 33 -7.63 23.28 15.88
N TRP A 34 -6.75 22.52 16.53
CA TRP A 34 -6.95 21.80 17.79
C TRP A 34 -7.81 20.53 17.71
N PRO A 35 -7.30 19.36 18.14
CA PRO A 35 -8.20 18.39 18.74
C PRO A 35 -8.65 18.93 20.11
N THR A 36 -9.94 18.86 20.39
CA THR A 36 -10.44 18.99 21.77
C THR A 36 -9.72 17.98 22.68
N PRO A 37 -9.70 18.19 24.01
CA PRO A 37 -9.11 17.21 24.92
C PRO A 37 -9.69 15.79 24.73
N GLU A 38 -10.96 15.69 24.34
CA GLU A 38 -11.61 14.42 24.03
C GLU A 38 -11.11 13.80 22.72
N GLN A 39 -10.97 14.58 21.65
CA GLN A 39 -10.41 14.09 20.38
C GLN A 39 -8.95 13.66 20.54
N GLN A 40 -8.17 14.40 21.31
CA GLN A 40 -6.80 14.04 21.65
C GLN A 40 -6.77 12.71 22.41
N ARG A 41 -7.61 12.55 23.43
CA ARG A 41 -7.74 11.31 24.21
C ARG A 41 -8.13 10.13 23.34
N LEU A 42 -9.08 10.30 22.42
CA LEU A 42 -9.52 9.24 21.51
C LEU A 42 -8.40 8.85 20.53
N ARG A 43 -7.71 9.83 19.96
CA ARG A 43 -6.53 9.60 19.10
C ARG A 43 -5.42 8.86 19.86
N ASP A 44 -5.18 9.26 21.11
CA ASP A 44 -4.15 8.62 21.93
C ASP A 44 -4.54 7.20 22.31
N ALA A 45 -5.81 6.95 22.64
CA ALA A 45 -6.31 5.60 22.89
C ALA A 45 -6.22 4.72 21.63
N TRP A 46 -6.55 5.27 20.47
CA TRP A 46 -6.41 4.59 19.19
C TRP A 46 -4.94 4.23 18.90
N ARG A 47 -4.00 5.17 19.08
CA ARG A 47 -2.55 4.91 18.92
C ARG A 47 -2.03 3.85 19.89
N ASP A 48 -2.50 3.85 21.13
CA ASP A 48 -2.15 2.82 22.10
C ASP A 48 -2.66 1.44 21.66
N SER A 49 -3.90 1.35 21.17
CA SER A 49 -4.49 0.12 20.61
C SER A 49 -3.73 -0.38 19.38
N MET A 50 -3.36 0.53 18.47
CA MET A 50 -2.54 0.22 17.31
C MET A 50 -1.16 -0.31 17.70
N ALA A 51 -0.49 0.31 18.67
CA ALA A 51 0.82 -0.16 19.14
C ALA A 51 0.73 -1.57 19.73
N GLU A 52 -0.31 -1.85 20.53
CA GLU A 52 -0.54 -3.18 21.09
C GLU A 52 -0.80 -4.21 19.98
N ALA A 53 -1.68 -3.89 19.02
CA ALA A 53 -1.98 -4.74 17.88
C ALA A 53 -0.75 -5.06 17.03
N LEU A 54 0.08 -4.05 16.73
CA LEU A 54 1.33 -4.21 15.99
C LEU A 54 2.33 -5.08 16.76
N GLU A 55 2.49 -4.88 18.07
CA GLU A 55 3.38 -5.70 18.90
C GLU A 55 2.93 -7.16 18.96
N VAL A 56 1.62 -7.38 19.08
CA VAL A 56 1.00 -8.70 19.04
C VAL A 56 1.21 -9.36 17.66
N ALA A 57 0.96 -8.65 16.56
CA ALA A 57 1.17 -9.17 15.20
C ALA A 57 2.65 -9.54 14.96
N LEU A 58 3.58 -8.68 15.38
CA LEU A 58 5.01 -8.87 15.24
C LEU A 58 5.56 -10.03 16.08
N THR A 59 4.84 -10.52 17.08
CA THR A 59 5.27 -11.63 17.95
C THR A 59 4.55 -12.94 17.65
N ARG A 60 3.40 -12.93 16.98
CA ARG A 60 2.63 -14.13 16.59
C ARG A 60 3.32 -14.99 15.53
N GLN A 61 3.25 -16.31 15.70
CA GLN A 61 3.75 -17.28 14.71
C GLN A 61 2.72 -17.61 13.62
N ALA A 62 1.43 -17.46 13.90
CA ALA A 62 0.34 -17.72 12.96
C ALA A 62 -0.16 -16.43 12.31
N PHE A 63 -0.61 -16.54 11.06
CA PHE A 63 -1.21 -15.44 10.30
C PHE A 63 -2.71 -15.38 10.57
N GLU A 64 -3.12 -14.44 11.42
CA GLU A 64 -4.52 -14.15 11.67
C GLU A 64 -4.71 -12.63 11.54
N PRO A 65 -5.70 -12.17 10.74
CA PRO A 65 -6.05 -10.76 10.67
C PRO A 65 -6.27 -10.17 12.06
N ILE A 66 -5.80 -8.95 12.28
CA ILE A 66 -6.11 -8.22 13.50
C ILE A 66 -7.15 -7.16 13.16
N SER A 67 -8.37 -7.40 13.62
CA SER A 67 -9.42 -6.39 13.55
C SER A 67 -9.15 -5.33 14.61
N ILE A 68 -8.93 -4.10 14.17
CA ILE A 68 -8.80 -2.95 15.05
C ILE A 68 -10.05 -2.11 14.83
N PRO A 69 -11.04 -2.16 15.74
CA PRO A 69 -12.30 -1.47 15.54
C PRO A 69 -12.05 0.04 15.35
N GLU A 70 -12.78 0.63 14.40
CA GLU A 70 -12.65 2.06 14.03
C GLU A 70 -11.30 2.44 13.39
N ALA A 71 -10.42 1.47 13.06
CA ALA A 71 -9.26 1.69 12.20
C ALA A 71 -9.66 1.71 10.72
N ARG A 72 -10.60 2.60 10.35
CA ARG A 72 -10.76 2.97 8.93
C ARG A 72 -9.40 3.39 8.40
N SER A 73 -9.05 2.98 7.18
CA SER A 73 -7.71 3.16 6.59
C SER A 73 -7.13 4.50 7.03
N PRO A 74 -6.14 4.48 7.93
CA PRO A 74 -5.83 5.70 8.64
C PRO A 74 -4.82 6.51 7.82
N PRO A 75 -4.96 7.83 7.79
CA PRO A 75 -3.88 8.75 7.40
C PRO A 75 -2.66 8.69 8.37
N ASP A 76 -2.60 7.74 9.29
CA ASP A 76 -1.54 7.54 10.30
C ASP A 76 -0.60 6.37 9.94
N TRP A 77 -0.39 6.07 8.65
CA TRP A 77 0.64 5.11 8.20
C TRP A 77 2.03 5.42 8.80
N GLU A 78 2.33 6.69 9.06
CA GLU A 78 3.56 7.13 9.73
C GLU A 78 3.73 6.42 11.09
N PHE A 79 2.64 6.22 11.84
CA PHE A 79 2.65 5.54 13.12
C PHE A 79 3.01 4.07 12.97
N ILE A 80 2.42 3.40 11.97
CA ILE A 80 2.71 2.00 11.62
C ILE A 80 4.20 1.85 11.27
N VAL A 81 4.71 2.71 10.39
CA VAL A 81 6.11 2.73 9.96
C VAL A 81 7.04 2.98 11.16
N ALA A 82 6.76 4.01 11.97
CA ALA A 82 7.57 4.35 13.15
C ALA A 82 7.60 3.22 14.19
N HIS A 83 6.47 2.56 14.40
CA HIS A 83 6.38 1.40 15.29
C HIS A 83 7.19 0.22 14.72
N ALA A 84 7.03 -0.10 13.44
CA ALA A 84 7.78 -1.16 12.78
C ALA A 84 9.31 -0.92 12.81
N LEU A 85 9.76 0.33 12.59
CA LEU A 85 11.16 0.73 12.70
C LEU A 85 11.68 0.61 14.13
N SER A 86 10.89 1.03 15.12
CA SER A 86 11.25 0.88 16.54
C SER A 86 11.41 -0.60 16.94
N CYS A 87 10.74 -1.51 16.22
CA CYS A 87 10.84 -2.96 16.42
C CYS A 87 11.99 -3.65 15.67
N HIS A 88 12.84 -2.92 14.92
CA HIS A 88 13.97 -3.51 14.21
C HIS A 88 14.93 -4.23 15.18
N GLY A 89 14.91 -5.57 15.13
CA GLY A 89 15.71 -6.45 15.99
C GLY A 89 14.96 -7.68 16.53
N GLY A 90 13.62 -7.69 16.47
CA GLY A 90 12.83 -8.89 16.77
C GLY A 90 13.01 -9.97 15.71
N GLN A 91 12.88 -11.26 16.09
CA GLN A 91 12.78 -12.35 15.11
C GLN A 91 11.69 -12.01 14.10
N VAL A 92 11.93 -12.22 12.81
CA VAL A 92 10.94 -12.03 11.74
C VAL A 92 10.50 -13.42 11.30
N ALA A 93 9.21 -13.72 11.41
CA ALA A 93 8.64 -14.95 10.87
C ALA A 93 8.58 -14.85 9.34
N SER A 94 8.99 -15.89 8.63
CA SER A 94 8.89 -15.99 7.17
C SER A 94 7.66 -16.83 6.78
N PHE A 95 6.89 -16.37 5.81
CA PHE A 95 5.69 -17.03 5.26
C PHE A 95 5.97 -17.78 3.95
N PRO A 96 5.21 -18.84 3.61
CA PRO A 96 3.88 -18.66 2.99
C PRO A 96 2.77 -19.62 3.47
N GLN A 97 1.54 -19.10 3.61
CA GLN A 97 0.28 -19.79 3.30
C GLN A 97 -0.82 -18.73 3.02
N PHE A 98 -1.63 -18.97 1.98
CA PHE A 98 -2.25 -17.91 1.18
C PHE A 98 -3.58 -17.33 1.70
N SER A 99 -3.78 -16.06 1.33
CA SER A 99 -5.02 -15.36 0.97
C SER A 99 -5.99 -16.16 0.08
N GLU A 100 -7.27 -15.78 0.06
CA GLU A 100 -8.23 -16.33 -0.89
C GLU A 100 -7.73 -16.16 -2.33
N THR A 101 -7.44 -17.28 -2.97
CA THR A 101 -6.99 -17.34 -4.36
C THR A 101 -8.14 -17.87 -5.20
N ARG A 102 -8.60 -17.08 -6.17
CA ARG A 102 -9.67 -17.48 -7.09
C ARG A 102 -9.14 -17.50 -8.51
N GLN A 103 -9.55 -18.50 -9.29
CA GLN A 103 -9.31 -18.52 -10.74
C GLN A 103 -10.54 -17.92 -11.43
N ARG A 104 -10.35 -16.95 -12.32
CA ARG A 104 -11.40 -16.39 -13.17
C ARG A 104 -10.85 -16.20 -14.57
N ASP A 105 -11.51 -16.80 -15.56
CA ASP A 105 -11.12 -16.69 -16.97
C ASP A 105 -9.65 -17.07 -17.26
N GLY A 106 -9.08 -17.99 -16.46
CA GLY A 106 -7.66 -18.41 -16.55
C GLY A 106 -6.67 -17.49 -15.83
N GLU A 107 -7.15 -16.43 -15.18
CA GLU A 107 -6.35 -15.52 -14.36
C GLU A 107 -6.47 -15.84 -12.87
N THR A 108 -5.36 -15.67 -12.15
CA THR A 108 -5.32 -15.81 -10.69
C THR A 108 -5.63 -14.47 -10.04
N PHE A 109 -6.65 -14.42 -9.19
CA PHE A 109 -7.01 -13.27 -8.37
C PHE A 109 -6.74 -13.58 -6.91
N ILE A 110 -6.11 -12.63 -6.23
CA ILE A 110 -5.65 -12.72 -4.85
C ILE A 110 -6.27 -11.55 -4.09
N THR A 111 -7.07 -11.81 -3.06
CA THR A 111 -7.45 -10.77 -2.11
C THR A 111 -6.40 -10.70 -1.02
N LEU A 112 -5.65 -9.60 -0.94
CA LEU A 112 -4.65 -9.37 0.09
C LEU A 112 -5.26 -8.50 1.19
N GLY A 113 -5.23 -8.97 2.43
CA GLY A 113 -5.98 -8.37 3.53
C GLY A 113 -7.24 -9.17 3.89
N ALA A 114 -8.20 -8.54 4.55
CA ALA A 114 -9.35 -9.24 5.13
C ALA A 114 -10.69 -8.49 5.01
N ASP A 115 -10.79 -7.27 5.56
CA ASP A 115 -11.97 -6.41 5.45
C ASP A 115 -11.58 -4.94 5.67
N TYR A 116 -12.43 -3.97 5.30
CA TYR A 116 -12.10 -2.53 5.25
C TYR A 116 -11.67 -1.91 6.60
N ASP A 117 -12.03 -2.53 7.71
CA ASP A 117 -11.69 -2.11 9.08
C ASP A 117 -10.62 -3.00 9.73
N GLN A 118 -9.93 -3.84 8.95
CA GLN A 118 -8.93 -4.77 9.45
C GLN A 118 -7.52 -4.39 9.04
N LEU A 119 -6.58 -4.65 9.95
CA LEU A 119 -5.16 -4.56 9.71
C LEU A 119 -4.58 -5.97 9.56
N VAL A 120 -3.86 -6.19 8.46
CA VAL A 120 -3.21 -7.46 8.18
C VAL A 120 -1.72 -7.23 7.98
N ILE A 121 -0.89 -7.97 8.74
CA ILE A 121 0.57 -7.83 8.70
C ILE A 121 1.22 -9.08 8.16
N TYR A 122 1.96 -8.93 7.07
CA TYR A 122 2.84 -9.93 6.51
C TYR A 122 4.26 -9.70 7.03
N ARG A 123 4.79 -10.67 7.77
CA ARG A 123 6.17 -10.62 8.29
C ARG A 123 7.12 -11.14 7.20
N GLY A 124 8.06 -10.29 6.78
CA GLY A 124 9.03 -10.61 5.74
C GLY A 124 8.55 -10.28 4.30
N PRO A 125 9.40 -10.59 3.31
CA PRO A 125 9.09 -10.37 1.90
C PRO A 125 7.89 -11.20 1.42
N LEU A 126 7.12 -10.65 0.49
CA LEU A 126 5.94 -11.26 -0.10
C LEU A 126 6.05 -11.27 -1.63
N GLU A 127 5.93 -12.44 -2.24
CA GLU A 127 5.91 -12.61 -3.69
C GLU A 127 4.59 -13.27 -4.13
N LEU A 128 3.85 -12.61 -5.01
CA LEU A 128 2.50 -13.00 -5.43
C LEU A 128 2.42 -13.18 -6.95
N HIS A 129 1.85 -14.31 -7.37
CA HIS A 129 1.65 -14.67 -8.76
C HIS A 129 0.17 -14.57 -9.14
N GLY A 130 -0.29 -13.36 -9.45
CA GLY A 130 -1.67 -13.09 -9.84
C GLY A 130 -2.01 -11.60 -9.79
N HIS A 131 -3.25 -11.28 -10.14
CA HIS A 131 -3.82 -9.96 -9.87
C HIS A 131 -4.21 -9.87 -8.40
N VAL A 132 -3.84 -8.79 -7.74
CA VAL A 132 -4.04 -8.56 -6.32
C VAL A 132 -5.06 -7.43 -6.14
N HIS A 133 -6.03 -7.66 -5.27
CA HIS A 133 -6.95 -6.65 -4.77
C HIS A 133 -6.72 -6.50 -3.28
N LEU A 134 -6.52 -5.28 -2.80
CA LEU A 134 -6.42 -5.02 -1.37
C LEU A 134 -7.80 -4.99 -0.72
N SER A 135 -7.83 -5.36 0.56
CA SER A 135 -9.00 -5.23 1.41
C SER A 135 -8.58 -4.92 2.83
N GLY A 136 -8.94 -3.74 3.33
CA GLY A 136 -8.40 -3.21 4.58
C GLY A 136 -6.96 -2.71 4.46
N THR A 137 -6.35 -2.44 5.61
CA THR A 137 -4.96 -1.99 5.67
C THR A 137 -4.03 -3.20 5.67
N VAL A 138 -3.11 -3.26 4.72
CA VAL A 138 -2.09 -4.28 4.60
C VAL A 138 -0.71 -3.70 4.92
N VAL A 139 0.05 -4.39 5.75
CA VAL A 139 1.43 -4.04 6.08
C VAL A 139 2.34 -5.20 5.68
N VAL A 140 3.30 -4.96 4.81
CA VAL A 140 4.34 -5.93 4.42
C VAL A 140 5.65 -5.51 5.05
N LEU A 141 6.19 -6.35 5.92
CA LEU A 141 7.44 -6.10 6.65
C LEU A 141 8.64 -6.66 5.88
N GLY A 142 8.80 -6.19 4.65
CA GLY A 142 9.83 -6.61 3.70
C GLY A 142 9.46 -6.16 2.29
N ASP A 143 10.12 -6.74 1.29
CA ASP A 143 9.83 -6.44 -0.11
C ASP A 143 8.48 -7.03 -0.55
N LEU A 144 7.75 -6.32 -1.42
CA LEU A 144 6.53 -6.80 -2.05
C LEU A 144 6.73 -6.94 -3.55
N ILE A 145 6.54 -8.15 -4.09
CA ILE A 145 6.61 -8.44 -5.52
C ILE A 145 5.27 -8.99 -5.99
N VAL A 146 4.64 -8.32 -6.95
CA VAL A 146 3.39 -8.73 -7.58
C VAL A 146 3.62 -8.94 -9.08
N HIS A 147 3.58 -10.19 -9.53
CA HIS A 147 3.77 -10.56 -10.94
C HIS A 147 2.54 -10.31 -11.83
N GLY A 148 1.53 -9.63 -11.30
CA GLY A 148 0.32 -9.21 -12.00
C GLY A 148 -0.02 -7.75 -11.75
N ALA A 149 -1.31 -7.46 -11.72
CA ALA A 149 -1.81 -6.11 -11.43
C ALA A 149 -2.20 -5.98 -9.96
N LEU A 150 -1.91 -4.85 -9.32
CA LEU A 150 -2.37 -4.52 -7.97
C LEU A 150 -3.42 -3.41 -8.06
N MET A 151 -4.56 -3.61 -7.40
CA MET A 151 -5.54 -2.57 -7.12
C MET A 151 -5.54 -2.35 -5.61
N ASP A 152 -5.12 -1.17 -5.19
CA ASP A 152 -5.07 -0.81 -3.77
C ASP A 152 -6.37 -0.20 -3.25
N GLY A 153 -7.36 0.09 -4.11
CA GLY A 153 -8.73 0.48 -3.72
C GLY A 153 -8.93 1.99 -3.51
N ASP A 154 -9.92 2.34 -2.68
CA ASP A 154 -10.16 3.70 -2.20
C ASP A 154 -9.61 3.84 -0.77
N PRO A 155 -9.17 5.02 -0.30
CA PRO A 155 -8.69 5.20 1.06
C PRO A 155 -9.74 4.85 2.11
N ALA A 156 -11.03 4.87 1.82
CA ALA A 156 -12.04 4.41 2.78
C ALA A 156 -12.02 2.88 2.99
N ASP A 157 -11.52 2.13 2.00
CA ASP A 157 -11.66 0.67 1.90
C ASP A 157 -10.36 -0.08 2.17
N SER A 158 -9.21 0.55 1.89
CA SER A 158 -7.92 -0.13 1.96
C SER A 158 -6.73 0.80 2.06
N GLY A 159 -5.57 0.22 2.38
CA GLY A 159 -4.27 0.91 2.46
C GLY A 159 -3.13 -0.09 2.40
N LEU A 160 -1.95 0.36 1.97
CA LEU A 160 -0.77 -0.49 1.83
C LEU A 160 0.47 0.20 2.41
N VAL A 161 1.19 -0.52 3.27
CA VAL A 161 2.49 -0.10 3.80
C VAL A 161 3.51 -1.20 3.52
N VAL A 162 4.55 -0.89 2.74
CA VAL A 162 5.64 -1.80 2.40
C VAL A 162 6.94 -1.30 3.05
N MET A 163 7.42 -2.03 4.06
CA MET A 163 8.68 -1.77 4.76
C MET A 163 9.88 -2.37 3.99
N GLY A 164 9.92 -2.12 2.69
CA GLY A 164 10.94 -2.61 1.76
C GLY A 164 10.72 -1.99 0.38
N ASN A 165 11.19 -2.69 -0.65
CA ASN A 165 10.93 -2.32 -2.05
C ASN A 165 9.61 -2.91 -2.51
N GLU A 166 8.91 -2.20 -3.39
CA GLU A 166 7.74 -2.70 -4.09
C GLU A 166 8.03 -2.86 -5.58
N ARG A 167 7.68 -4.02 -6.13
CA ARG A 167 7.68 -4.28 -7.56
C ARG A 167 6.35 -4.84 -8.00
N VAL A 168 5.68 -4.16 -8.92
CA VAL A 168 4.39 -4.58 -9.45
C VAL A 168 4.34 -4.35 -10.95
N ARG A 169 3.71 -5.23 -11.74
CA ARG A 169 3.64 -4.97 -13.19
C ARG A 169 2.75 -3.78 -13.52
N ALA A 170 1.55 -3.75 -12.95
CA ALA A 170 0.63 -2.64 -13.12
C ALA A 170 -0.05 -2.29 -11.81
N LEU A 171 -0.04 -1.02 -11.44
CA LEU A 171 -0.63 -0.51 -10.21
C LEU A 171 -1.78 0.44 -10.55
N SER A 172 -2.98 0.09 -10.12
CA SER A 172 -4.11 1.00 -10.03
C SER A 172 -4.14 1.56 -8.61
N ALA A 173 -3.63 2.78 -8.46
CA ALA A 173 -3.41 3.43 -7.18
C ALA A 173 -4.53 4.41 -6.86
N GLY A 174 -5.16 4.22 -5.72
CA GLY A 174 -6.21 5.04 -5.17
C GLY A 174 -6.24 5.12 -3.65
N ALA A 175 -5.75 4.11 -2.95
CA ALA A 175 -5.66 4.12 -1.50
C ALA A 175 -4.40 4.85 -1.00
N ASP A 176 -4.29 4.98 0.32
CA ASP A 176 -3.02 5.33 0.95
C ASP A 176 -2.00 4.22 0.73
N HIS A 177 -0.88 4.56 0.10
CA HIS A 177 0.13 3.61 -0.36
C HIS A 177 1.54 4.10 -0.03
N VAL A 178 2.22 3.41 0.88
CA VAL A 178 3.54 3.77 1.37
C VAL A 178 4.54 2.68 1.07
N VAL A 179 5.69 3.06 0.50
CA VAL A 179 6.83 2.18 0.26
C VAL A 179 8.07 2.83 0.85
N THR A 180 8.74 2.16 1.78
CA THR A 180 9.94 2.76 2.43
C THR A 180 11.19 2.66 1.56
N GLY A 181 11.25 1.68 0.65
CA GLY A 181 12.30 1.51 -0.36
C GLY A 181 11.91 2.05 -1.73
N ASP A 182 12.38 1.37 -2.79
CA ASP A 182 12.10 1.72 -4.18
C ASP A 182 10.73 1.17 -4.64
N LEU A 183 10.09 1.88 -5.57
CA LEU A 183 8.88 1.45 -6.27
C LEU A 183 9.17 1.25 -7.76
N GLU A 184 9.08 0.01 -8.26
CA GLU A 184 9.17 -0.33 -9.68
C GLU A 184 7.81 -0.77 -10.22
N VAL A 185 7.34 -0.08 -11.26
CA VAL A 185 6.08 -0.39 -11.95
C VAL A 185 6.18 -0.22 -13.47
N GLU A 186 5.56 -1.10 -14.25
CA GLU A 186 5.48 -0.88 -15.71
C GLU A 186 4.39 0.13 -16.05
N LEU A 187 3.20 -0.05 -15.51
CA LEU A 187 2.07 0.87 -15.70
C LEU A 187 1.53 1.37 -14.36
N LEU A 188 1.53 2.69 -14.18
CA LEU A 188 0.92 3.34 -13.03
C LEU A 188 -0.32 4.12 -13.44
N VAL A 189 -1.49 3.72 -12.92
CA VAL A 189 -2.78 4.36 -13.19
C VAL A 189 -3.34 4.94 -11.89
N PRO A 190 -3.63 6.25 -11.83
CA PRO A 190 -4.39 6.80 -10.71
C PRO A 190 -5.87 6.41 -10.85
N SER A 191 -6.51 5.98 -9.76
CA SER A 191 -7.95 5.69 -9.72
C SER A 191 -8.81 6.95 -9.61
N GLY A 192 -8.21 8.10 -9.24
CA GLY A 192 -8.89 9.38 -9.06
C GLY A 192 -9.45 9.62 -7.65
N SER A 193 -9.10 8.78 -6.68
CA SER A 193 -9.42 8.99 -5.26
C SER A 193 -8.38 9.86 -4.55
N ASP A 194 -8.75 10.32 -3.34
CA ASP A 194 -7.96 11.25 -2.52
C ASP A 194 -6.82 10.57 -1.73
N GLY A 195 -6.41 9.35 -2.13
CA GLY A 195 -5.36 8.61 -1.45
C GLY A 195 -3.97 9.21 -1.67
N SER A 196 -3.13 9.07 -0.66
CA SER A 196 -1.75 9.55 -0.70
C SER A 196 -0.78 8.43 -1.10
N ARG A 197 0.27 8.75 -1.85
CA ARG A 197 1.36 7.81 -2.11
C ARG A 197 2.70 8.39 -1.71
N ALA A 198 3.40 7.70 -0.81
CA ALA A 198 4.72 8.07 -0.34
C ALA A 198 5.73 6.96 -0.66
N VAL A 199 6.82 7.31 -1.34
CA VAL A 199 7.92 6.39 -1.63
C VAL A 199 9.21 6.99 -1.08
N GLY A 200 9.90 6.23 -0.21
CA GLY A 200 11.13 6.67 0.43
C GLY A 200 12.34 6.61 -0.51
N GLY A 201 12.35 5.67 -1.44
CA GLY A 201 13.38 5.48 -2.47
C GLY A 201 13.01 6.05 -3.84
N GLU A 202 13.54 5.41 -4.88
CA GLU A 202 13.30 5.80 -6.27
C GLU A 202 11.95 5.27 -6.79
N VAL A 203 11.22 6.09 -7.54
CA VAL A 203 10.01 5.66 -8.26
C VAL A 203 10.35 5.47 -9.74
N ARG A 204 10.30 4.22 -10.21
CA ARG A 204 10.48 3.86 -11.62
C ARG A 204 9.16 3.37 -12.20
N ALA A 205 8.47 4.26 -12.91
CA ALA A 205 7.29 3.92 -13.70
C ALA A 205 7.64 4.01 -15.19
N ARG A 206 7.43 2.95 -15.99
CA ARG A 206 7.66 3.03 -17.45
C ARG A 206 6.61 3.92 -18.13
N LEU A 207 5.35 3.77 -17.73
CA LEU A 207 4.26 4.65 -18.13
C LEU A 207 3.46 5.02 -16.88
N ARG A 208 3.28 6.31 -16.67
CA ARG A 208 2.38 6.86 -15.66
C ARG A 208 1.28 7.64 -16.35
N LEU A 209 0.03 7.28 -16.09
CA LEU A 209 -1.12 8.04 -16.58
C LEU A 209 -1.39 9.23 -15.66
N GLU A 210 -1.91 10.31 -16.24
CA GLU A 210 -2.38 11.47 -15.48
C GLU A 210 -3.80 11.26 -14.92
N SER A 211 -4.57 10.35 -15.52
CA SER A 211 -5.94 10.01 -15.14
C SER A 211 -6.21 8.52 -15.25
N SER A 212 -7.42 8.09 -14.87
CA SER A 212 -7.87 6.70 -15.00
C SER A 212 -8.16 6.28 -16.45
N THR A 213 -8.06 7.20 -17.42
CA THR A 213 -8.20 6.93 -18.86
C THR A 213 -6.91 7.22 -19.63
N VAL A 214 -6.74 6.55 -20.77
CA VAL A 214 -5.55 6.66 -21.62
C VAL A 214 -5.75 7.72 -22.70
N ASP A 215 -4.92 8.76 -22.69
CA ASP A 215 -4.87 9.76 -23.77
C ASP A 215 -4.14 9.25 -25.03
N GLU A 216 -4.16 10.05 -26.09
CA GLU A 216 -3.54 9.70 -27.38
C GLU A 216 -2.01 9.56 -27.33
N GLU A 217 -1.33 10.18 -26.38
CA GLU A 217 0.11 10.05 -26.21
C GLU A 217 0.46 8.74 -25.50
N ALA A 218 -0.24 8.44 -24.40
CA ALA A 218 -0.12 7.23 -23.62
C ALA A 218 -0.39 5.97 -24.46
N ARG A 219 -1.35 6.03 -25.41
CA ARG A 219 -1.67 4.93 -26.34
C ARG A 219 -0.45 4.42 -27.14
N ARG A 220 0.51 5.28 -27.47
CA ARG A 220 1.68 4.91 -28.31
C ARG A 220 2.67 3.99 -27.60
N TRP A 221 2.62 3.97 -26.28
CA TRP A 221 3.48 3.16 -25.43
C TRP A 221 2.90 1.77 -25.13
N LEU A 222 1.67 1.48 -25.56
CA LEU A 222 1.01 0.20 -25.32
C LEU A 222 1.07 -0.70 -26.56
N GLU A 223 1.50 -1.95 -26.37
CA GLU A 223 1.60 -2.93 -27.46
C GLU A 223 1.25 -4.37 -27.04
N PRO A 224 0.32 -5.06 -27.75
CA PRO A 224 -0.60 -4.52 -28.76
C PRO A 224 -1.50 -3.41 -28.18
N LEU A 225 -2.07 -2.56 -29.03
CA LEU A 225 -2.99 -1.51 -28.58
C LEU A 225 -4.27 -2.16 -28.02
N PRO A 226 -4.65 -1.90 -26.75
CA PRO A 226 -5.89 -2.40 -26.17
C PRO A 226 -7.14 -1.84 -26.86
N SER A 227 -8.27 -2.52 -26.66
CA SER A 227 -9.57 -1.99 -27.13
C SER A 227 -9.96 -0.70 -26.40
N ASP A 228 -10.77 0.16 -27.02
CA ASP A 228 -11.27 1.39 -26.37
C ASP A 228 -12.00 1.11 -25.05
N LYS A 229 -12.65 -0.05 -24.91
CA LYS A 229 -13.28 -0.45 -23.65
C LYS A 229 -12.25 -0.58 -22.51
N VAL A 230 -11.08 -1.12 -22.82
CA VAL A 230 -9.99 -1.30 -21.85
C VAL A 230 -9.28 0.02 -21.58
N LEU A 231 -9.07 0.85 -22.60
CA LEU A 231 -8.42 2.16 -22.47
C LEU A 231 -9.23 3.15 -21.61
N ASN A 232 -10.54 2.93 -21.49
CA ASN A 232 -11.45 3.76 -20.68
C ASN A 232 -11.72 3.19 -19.27
N ASP A 233 -11.05 2.09 -18.89
CA ASP A 233 -11.16 1.47 -17.58
C ASP A 233 -9.75 1.18 -17.05
N GLY A 234 -9.26 2.05 -16.16
CA GLY A 234 -7.92 1.97 -15.61
C GLY A 234 -7.59 0.62 -14.96
N TRP A 235 -8.57 -0.03 -14.34
CA TRP A 235 -8.37 -1.36 -13.77
C TRP A 235 -8.32 -2.45 -14.84
N ALA A 236 -9.20 -2.39 -15.84
CA ALA A 236 -9.12 -3.31 -16.97
C ALA A 236 -7.77 -3.21 -17.69
N LEU A 237 -7.25 -1.99 -17.86
CA LEU A 237 -5.93 -1.77 -18.45
C LEU A 237 -4.80 -2.34 -17.58
N CYS A 238 -4.84 -2.08 -16.26
CA CYS A 238 -3.86 -2.65 -15.34
C CYS A 238 -3.85 -4.17 -15.40
N ARG A 239 -5.03 -4.82 -15.44
CA ARG A 239 -5.11 -6.28 -15.61
C ARG A 239 -4.50 -6.72 -16.93
N GLU A 240 -4.79 -6.04 -18.04
CA GLU A 240 -4.24 -6.40 -19.34
C GLU A 240 -2.71 -6.33 -19.39
N VAL A 241 -2.12 -5.30 -18.76
CA VAL A 241 -0.66 -5.18 -18.60
C VAL A 241 -0.11 -6.21 -17.61
N GLY A 242 -0.77 -6.41 -16.48
CA GLY A 242 -0.39 -7.38 -15.45
C GLY A 242 -0.34 -8.81 -16.01
N SER A 243 -1.32 -9.19 -16.85
CA SER A 243 -1.33 -10.50 -17.52
C SER A 243 -0.28 -10.61 -18.63
N GLY A 244 0.33 -9.49 -19.05
CA GLY A 244 1.28 -9.43 -20.16
C GLY A 244 0.62 -9.52 -21.55
N ARG A 245 -0.70 -9.37 -21.63
CA ARG A 245 -1.42 -9.31 -22.93
C ARG A 245 -1.09 -8.03 -23.69
N THR A 246 -0.88 -6.96 -22.95
CA THR A 246 -0.37 -5.68 -23.43
C THR A 246 0.91 -5.34 -22.66
N LYS A 247 1.90 -4.75 -23.32
CA LYS A 247 3.18 -4.35 -22.72
C LYS A 247 3.35 -2.85 -22.81
N VAL A 248 4.00 -2.28 -21.81
CA VAL A 248 4.50 -0.90 -21.86
C VAL A 248 5.86 -0.90 -22.54
N ARG A 249 5.94 -0.27 -23.71
CA ARG A 249 7.17 -0.09 -24.47
C ARG A 249 8.18 0.71 -23.65
N PRO A 250 9.48 0.41 -23.75
CA PRO A 250 10.50 1.23 -23.12
C PRO A 250 10.46 2.64 -23.74
N PRO A 251 10.70 3.70 -22.94
CA PRO A 251 10.98 5.00 -23.50
C PRO A 251 12.23 4.93 -24.42
N PRO A 252 12.30 5.77 -25.47
CA PRO A 252 13.45 5.84 -26.38
C PRO A 252 14.75 6.25 -25.67
#